data_AF-A0A857DEE2-F1
#
_entry.id   AF-A0A857DEE2-F1
#
_cell.length_a   1.000
_cell.length_b   1.000
_cell.length_c   1.000
_cell.angle_alpha   90.00
_cell.angle_beta   90.00
_cell.angle_gamma   90.00
#
_symmetry.space_group_name_H-M   'P 1'
#
loop_
_entity.id
_entity.type
_entity.pdbx_description
1 polymer ?
#
loop_
_entity_poly.entity_id
_entity_poly.type
_entity_poly.pdbx_seq_one_letter_code
_entity_poly.pdbx_strand_id
1 'polypeptide(L)' 'MAKPNEMEDSELMKQLAVLEEELEDLQIEKNFVLGQTGLHISSSKVAQQVREYEEETIRLQGLIAEIENEVKRRGLVR' A
#
# COMPACT_ATOMS: atom_id res chain seq x y z
N MET A 1 -14.98 -0.42 4.49
CA MET A 1 -14.77 0.25 3.20
C MET A 1 -15.85 -0.24 2.25
N ALA A 2 -16.45 0.65 1.46
CA ALA A 2 -17.35 0.24 0.37
C ALA A 2 -16.55 -0.57 -0.66
N LYS A 3 -17.20 -1.50 -1.38
CA LYS A 3 -16.50 -2.23 -2.43
C LYS A 3 -16.22 -1.30 -3.61
N PRO A 4 -15.13 -1.50 -4.39
CA PRO A 4 -14.82 -0.63 -5.52
C PRO A 4 -15.98 -0.47 -6.52
N ASN A 5 -16.80 -1.51 -6.70
CA ASN A 5 -17.97 -1.48 -7.59
C ASN A 5 -19.15 -0.65 -7.07
N GLU A 6 -19.16 -0.26 -5.79
CA GLU A 6 -20.21 0.55 -5.14
C GLU A 6 -19.83 2.03 -5.04
N MET A 7 -18.60 2.38 -5.41
CA MET A 7 -18.07 3.75 -5.31
C MET A 7 -18.32 4.55 -6.59
N GLU A 8 -18.51 5.85 -6.43
CA GLU A 8 -18.52 6.80 -7.54
C GLU A 8 -17.14 6.94 -8.18
N ASP A 9 -17.07 7.29 -9.46
CA ASP A 9 -15.81 7.36 -10.22
C ASP A 9 -14.79 8.32 -9.56
N SER A 10 -15.27 9.47 -9.07
CA SER A 10 -14.42 10.44 -8.38
C SER A 10 -13.89 9.93 -7.04
N GLU A 11 -14.62 9.03 -6.38
CA GLU A 11 -14.23 8.44 -5.11
C GLU A 11 -13.24 7.30 -5.32
N LEU A 12 -13.44 6.49 -6.37
CA LEU A 12 -12.47 5.49 -6.82
C LEU A 12 -11.11 6.11 -7.14
N MET A 13 -11.09 7.18 -7.93
CA MET A 13 -9.83 7.83 -8.31
C MET A 13 -9.14 8.49 -7.12
N LYS A 14 -9.90 9.07 -6.18
CA LYS A 14 -9.34 9.61 -4.93
C LYS A 14 -8.76 8.49 -4.07
N GLN A 15 -9.49 7.39 -3.91
CA GLN A 15 -9.02 6.28 -3.09
C GLN A 15 -7.80 5.60 -3.71
N LEU A 16 -7.75 5.48 -5.04
CA LEU A 16 -6.56 5.00 -5.75
C LEU A 16 -5.35 5.87 -5.42
N ALA A 17 -5.48 7.20 -5.52
CA ALA A 17 -4.39 8.12 -5.20
C ALA A 17 -3.95 8.02 -3.74
N VAL A 18 -4.90 7.91 -2.80
CA VAL A 18 -4.59 7.72 -1.37
C VAL A 18 -3.83 6.42 -1.12
N LEU A 19 -4.25 5.31 -1.72
CA LEU A 19 -3.56 4.03 -1.55
C LEU A 19 -2.17 4.01 -2.21
N GLU A 20 -2.01 4.69 -3.35
CA GLU A 20 -0.70 4.90 -3.99
C GLU A 20 0.25 5.68 -3.06
N GLU A 21 -0.24 6.76 -2.44
CA GLU A 21 0.51 7.57 -1.46
C GLU A 21 0.85 6.76 -0.20
N GLU A 22 -0.11 6.01 0.36
CA GLU A 22 0.13 5.13 1.51
C GLU A 22 1.19 4.06 1.22
N LEU A 23 1.20 3.50 0.00
CA LEU A 23 2.20 2.53 -0.41
C LEU A 23 3.59 3.17 -0.55
N GLU A 24 3.68 4.39 -1.09
CA GLU A 24 4.93 5.14 -1.18
C GLU A 24 5.49 5.45 0.21
N ASP A 25 4.65 5.97 1.11
CA ASP A 25 5.02 6.26 2.49
C ASP A 25 5.52 5.03 3.23
N LEU A 26 4.84 3.88 3.08
CA LEU A 26 5.27 2.61 3.66
C LEU A 26 6.66 2.19 3.15
N GLN A 27 6.92 2.37 1.85
CA GLN A 27 8.22 2.03 1.27
C GLN A 27 9.33 2.96 1.77
N ILE A 28 9.05 4.25 1.91
CA ILE A 28 9.96 5.23 2.50
C ILE A 28 10.27 4.84 3.95
N GLU A 29 9.24 4.55 4.75
CA GLU A 29 9.39 4.14 6.15
C GLU A 29 10.23 2.87 6.26
N LYS A 30 9.90 1.82 5.50
CA LYS A 30 10.66 0.57 5.45
C LYS A 30 12.13 0.81 5.16
N ASN A 31 12.43 1.63 4.15
CA ASN A 31 13.81 1.93 3.76
C ASN A 31 14.54 2.73 4.85
N PHE A 32 13.85 3.66 5.50
CA PHE A 32 14.40 4.43 6.60
C PHE A 32 14.70 3.55 7.82
N VAL A 33 13.75 2.74 8.26
CA VAL A 33 13.86 1.88 9.44
C VAL A 33 14.91 0.78 9.24
N LEU A 34 14.89 0.09 8.08
CA LEU A 34 15.85 -0.97 7.80
C LEU A 34 17.24 -0.45 7.41
N GLY A 35 17.32 0.80 6.93
CA GLY A 35 18.57 1.48 6.62
C GLY A 35 19.31 2.06 7.82
N GLN A 36 18.67 2.12 9.00
CA GLN A 36 19.32 2.61 10.23
C GLN A 36 20.40 1.63 10.71
N THR A 37 21.65 1.94 10.39
CA THR A 37 22.82 1.26 10.93
C THR A 37 23.08 1.73 12.37
N GLY A 38 23.33 0.79 13.29
CA GLY A 38 23.66 1.10 14.70
C GLY A 38 22.52 0.91 15.71
N LEU A 39 21.30 0.59 15.27
CA LEU A 39 20.24 0.16 16.18
C LEU A 39 20.51 -1.29 16.63
N HIS A 40 20.78 -1.51 17.92
CA HIS A 40 20.93 -2.87 18.46
C HIS A 40 19.55 -3.50 18.68
N ILE A 41 18.92 -3.91 17.58
CA ILE A 41 17.65 -4.65 17.60
C ILE A 41 17.95 -6.14 17.51
N SER A 42 17.19 -6.95 18.23
CA SER A 42 17.31 -8.40 18.08
C SER A 42 16.96 -8.82 16.66
N SER A 43 17.65 -9.82 16.13
CA SER A 43 17.36 -10.39 14.80
C SER A 43 15.90 -10.83 14.65
N SER A 44 15.30 -11.34 15.73
CA SER A 44 13.88 -11.69 15.78
C SER A 44 12.96 -10.49 15.55
N LYS A 45 13.28 -9.32 16.11
CA LYS A 45 12.48 -8.11 15.97
C LYS A 45 12.62 -7.50 14.57
N VAL A 46 13.81 -7.54 13.98
CA VAL A 46 14.03 -7.16 12.57
C VAL A 46 13.21 -8.06 11.64
N ALA A 47 13.27 -9.38 11.84
CA ALA A 47 12.53 -10.33 11.02
C ALA A 47 11.00 -10.13 11.15
N GLN A 48 10.51 -9.78 12.33
CA GLN A 48 9.11 -9.43 12.54
C GLN A 48 8.74 -8.15 11.78
N GLN A 49 9.50 -7.07 11.91
CA GLN A 49 9.22 -5.81 11.22
C GLN A 49 9.25 -5.96 9.69
N VAL A 50 10.19 -6.75 9.16
CA VAL A 50 10.23 -7.04 7.71
C VAL A 50 8.95 -7.74 7.26
N ARG A 51 8.46 -8.73 8.03
CA ARG A 51 7.19 -9.41 7.72
C ARG A 51 6.01 -8.44 7.78
N GLU A 52 5.94 -7.59 8.80
CA GLU A 52 4.87 -6.60 8.93
C GLU A 52 4.83 -5.66 7.71
N TYR A 53 5.99 -5.15 7.26
CA TYR A 53 6.07 -4.35 6.03
C TYR A 53 5.67 -5.13 4.77
N GLU A 54 6.06 -6.41 4.66
CA GLU A 54 5.70 -7.26 3.52
C GLU A 54 4.20 -7.54 3.46
N GLU A 55 3.59 -7.91 4.59
CA GLU A 55 2.15 -8.15 4.70
C GLU A 55 1.35 -6.90 4.33
N GLU A 56 1.77 -5.74 4.83
CA GLU A 56 1.12 -4.47 4.53
C GLU A 56 1.31 -4.03 3.08
N THR A 57 2.50 -4.24 2.52
CA THR A 57 2.77 -4.00 1.08
C THR A 57 1.84 -4.85 0.22
N ILE A 58 1.70 -6.14 0.53
CA ILE A 58 0.81 -7.05 -0.21
C ILE A 58 -0.65 -6.60 -0.08
N ARG A 59 -1.07 -6.18 1.11
CA ARG A 59 -2.42 -5.67 1.36
C ARG A 59 -2.73 -4.46 0.49
N LEU A 60 -1.86 -3.43 0.52
CA LEU A 60 -2.03 -2.21 -0.24
C LEU A 60 -2.01 -2.48 -1.75
N GLN A 61 -1.05 -3.27 -2.24
CA GLN A 61 -0.99 -3.66 -3.65
C GLN A 61 -2.25 -4.42 -4.11
N GLY A 62 -2.80 -5.29 -3.25
CA GLY A 62 -4.06 -5.98 -3.53
C GLY A 62 -5.22 -5.00 -3.69
N LEU A 63 -5.37 -4.05 -2.77
CA LEU A 63 -6.41 -3.02 -2.82
C LEU A 63 -6.27 -2.10 -4.04
N ILE A 64 -5.04 -1.67 -4.35
CA ILE A 64 -4.73 -0.88 -5.55
C ILE A 64 -5.13 -1.67 -6.79
N ALA A 65 -4.74 -2.94 -6.91
CA ALA A 65 -5.07 -3.77 -8.05
C ALA A 65 -6.59 -3.96 -8.21
N GLU A 66 -7.34 -4.12 -7.11
CA GLU A 66 -8.80 -4.19 -7.15
C GLU A 66 -9.43 -2.91 -7.71
N ILE A 67 -8.98 -1.74 -7.22
CA ILE A 67 -9.49 -0.44 -7.67
C ILE A 67 -9.06 -0.16 -9.11
N GLU A 68 -7.81 -0.42 -9.48
CA GLU A 68 -7.34 -0.29 -10.86
C GLU A 68 -8.13 -1.14 -11.84
N ASN A 69 -8.48 -2.37 -11.46
CA ASN A 69 -9.29 -3.25 -12.29
C ASN A 69 -10.69 -2.68 -12.50
N GLU A 70 -11.28 -2.07 -11.46
CA GLU A 70 -12.58 -1.40 -11.57
C GLU A 70 -12.49 -0.14 -12.44
N VAL A 71 -11.45 0.69 -12.24
CA VAL A 71 -11.14 1.88 -13.04
C VAL A 71 -10.98 1.51 -14.52
N LYS A 72 -10.21 0.46 -14.84
CA LYS A 72 -10.06 -0.10 -16.20
C LYS A 72 -11.39 -0.60 -16.75
N ARG A 73 -12.19 -1.31 -15.95
CA ARG A 73 -13.52 -1.81 -16.34
C ARG A 73 -14.47 -0.67 -16.72
N ARG A 74 -14.40 0.46 -16.01
CA ARG A 74 -15.21 1.66 -16.27
C ARG A 74 -14.66 2.54 -17.39
N GLY A 75 -13.48 2.25 -17.93
CA GLY A 75 -12.83 3.07 -18.96
C GLY A 75 -12.33 4.41 -18.43
N LEU A 76 -12.12 4.51 -17.11
CA LEU A 76 -11.55 5.68 -16.44
C LEU A 76 -10.03 5.61 -16.62
N VAL A 77 -9.54 5.92 -17.81
CA VAL A 77 -8.09 5.90 -18.07
C VAL A 77 -7.47 7.16 -17.47
N ARG A 78 -6.34 7.00 -16.76
CA ARG A 78 -5.50 8.11 -16.30
C ARG A 78 -4.70 8.69 -17.47
#